data_AF-A0A945M4A2-F1
#
_entry.id   AF-A0A945M4A2-F1
#
_cell.length_a   1.000
_cell.length_b   1.000
_cell.length_c   1.000
_cell.angle_alpha   90.00
_cell.angle_beta   90.00
_cell.angle_gamma   90.00
#
_symmetry.space_group_name_H-M   'P 1'
#
loop_
_entity.id
_entity.type
_entity.pdbx_description
1 polymer ?
#
loop_
_entity_poly.entity_id
_entity_poly.type
_entity_poly.pdbx_seq_one_letter_code
_entity_poly.pdbx_strand_id
1 'polypeptide(L)'
;FSVMKQRELGDAADLYLEGSDQHRGWFQSSLIRAHATMGKPPYKTVLTHGFVVDADGQKMSKSQGNVIAPQSIIKDKGSDILRLWVANTDYTKEMNISPEIIKRTTESYRRIRNTIKFLLSNVNDFDESKEKINFSQMMLIDKWIISSALDLQKSIKDNFDNYKFHQIAQDIQNFCTTQLGGYYLDIVKDRLYTSHKTGLARKSCQTVCLKLLKMINLWIAPILSFTAEEMYRHVGGVKLKSIFLEEWIQYDIKISDEEKELGDILFSLKQAISKKLEEARNNGVIGSSLDATIKLGVNEKIYLKLLDKSDELKFIFITSECHLEKVLGDETNIFIEKNNNDKCDRCWHRNESVGSIPDHENLCSRCHQNIFDSGETRKLG
;
A
#
# COMPACT_ATOMS: atom_id res chain seq x y z
N PHE A 1 -44.43 -6.72 17.53
CA PHE A 1 -43.62 -7.89 17.15
C PHE A 1 -42.19 -7.45 16.88
N SER A 2 -41.20 -8.16 17.43
CA SER A 2 -39.77 -7.88 17.25
C SER A 2 -39.20 -8.79 16.15
N VAL A 3 -38.62 -8.21 15.10
CA VAL A 3 -38.00 -8.96 13.98
C VAL A 3 -36.85 -9.83 14.47
N MET A 4 -36.09 -9.37 15.47
CA MET A 4 -34.99 -10.11 16.08
C MET A 4 -35.48 -11.42 16.70
N LYS A 5 -36.58 -11.37 17.47
CA LYS A 5 -37.18 -12.57 18.09
C LYS A 5 -37.67 -13.56 17.05
N GLN A 6 -38.32 -13.08 15.98
CA GLN A 6 -38.82 -13.95 14.91
C GLN A 6 -37.69 -14.69 14.17
N ARG A 7 -36.51 -14.08 14.10
CA ARG A 7 -35.32 -14.67 13.47
C ARG A 7 -34.39 -15.39 14.44
N GLU A 8 -34.80 -15.55 15.70
CA GLU A 8 -34.00 -16.17 16.76
C GLU A 8 -32.64 -15.48 17.01
N LEU A 9 -32.57 -14.16 16.77
CA LEU A 9 -31.36 -13.33 16.92
C LEU A 9 -31.30 -12.59 18.27
N GLY A 10 -32.17 -12.94 19.21
CA GLY A 10 -32.30 -12.28 20.50
C GLY A 10 -33.29 -11.11 20.51
N ASP A 11 -33.12 -10.20 21.47
CA ASP A 11 -34.13 -9.18 21.79
C ASP A 11 -33.76 -7.76 21.35
N ALA A 12 -32.48 -7.50 21.09
CA ALA A 12 -31.97 -6.20 20.67
C ALA A 12 -30.91 -6.39 19.59
N ALA A 13 -30.96 -5.58 18.54
CA ALA A 13 -29.95 -5.54 17.50
C ALA A 13 -28.66 -4.90 18.03
N ASP A 14 -27.50 -5.32 17.52
CA ASP A 14 -26.24 -4.66 17.86
C ASP A 14 -26.20 -3.23 17.32
N LEU A 15 -26.67 -3.02 16.08
CA LEU A 15 -26.63 -1.74 15.40
C LEU A 15 -27.93 -1.45 14.65
N TYR A 16 -28.42 -0.21 14.79
CA TYR A 16 -29.34 0.42 13.86
C TYR A 16 -28.58 1.50 13.08
N LEU A 17 -28.69 1.50 11.75
CA LEU A 17 -27.99 2.43 10.85
C LEU A 17 -28.98 3.02 9.85
N GLU A 18 -29.21 4.33 9.90
CA GLU A 18 -30.10 5.05 8.98
C GLU A 18 -29.68 6.51 8.80
N GLY A 19 -30.36 7.22 7.90
CA GLY A 19 -30.21 8.66 7.71
C GLY A 19 -30.64 9.49 8.93
N SER A 20 -30.12 10.72 9.00
CA SER A 20 -30.38 11.66 10.12
C SER A 20 -31.86 11.99 10.33
N ASP A 21 -32.71 11.87 9.30
CA ASP A 21 -34.17 12.04 9.40
C ASP A 21 -34.84 10.98 10.27
N GLN A 22 -34.21 9.80 10.44
CA GLN A 22 -34.80 8.70 11.18
C GLN A 22 -34.74 8.86 12.70
N HIS A 23 -34.07 9.90 13.22
CA HIS A 23 -34.14 10.26 14.65
C HIS A 23 -35.57 10.47 15.14
N ARG A 24 -36.41 11.14 14.34
CA ARG A 24 -37.84 11.34 14.66
C ARG A 24 -38.76 10.31 13.98
N GLY A 25 -38.19 9.43 13.18
CA GLY A 25 -38.88 8.37 12.45
C GLY A 25 -38.62 7.01 13.08
N TRP A 26 -37.86 6.18 12.36
CA TRP A 26 -37.64 4.79 12.70
C TRP A 26 -36.99 4.57 14.07
N PHE A 27 -36.00 5.38 14.46
CA PHE A 27 -35.32 5.23 15.74
C PHE A 27 -36.27 5.48 16.92
N GLN A 28 -36.95 6.63 16.91
CA GLN A 28 -37.87 7.00 17.99
C GLN A 28 -39.07 6.04 18.10
N SER A 29 -39.70 5.71 16.97
CA SER A 29 -40.84 4.80 16.96
C SER A 29 -40.47 3.39 17.43
N SER A 30 -39.29 2.90 17.04
CA SER A 30 -38.75 1.61 17.52
C SER A 30 -38.45 1.66 19.01
N LEU A 31 -37.79 2.72 19.50
CA LEU A 31 -37.40 2.87 20.90
C LEU A 31 -38.62 2.94 21.83
N ILE A 32 -39.60 3.80 21.51
CA ILE A 32 -40.82 3.97 22.31
C ILE A 32 -41.58 2.63 22.39
N ARG A 33 -41.75 1.95 21.24
CA ARG A 33 -42.47 0.67 21.20
C ARG A 33 -41.75 -0.40 21.99
N ALA A 34 -40.42 -0.50 21.87
CA ALA A 34 -39.62 -1.48 22.60
C ALA A 34 -39.64 -1.22 24.11
N HIS A 35 -39.58 0.03 24.55
CA HIS A 35 -39.76 0.36 25.96
C HIS A 35 -41.15 0.00 26.47
N ALA A 36 -42.20 0.37 25.73
CA ALA A 36 -43.58 0.10 26.12
C ALA A 36 -43.90 -1.41 26.21
N THR A 37 -43.25 -2.24 25.38
CA THR A 37 -43.61 -3.67 25.26
C THR A 37 -42.59 -4.64 25.85
N MET A 38 -41.32 -4.21 25.99
CA MET A 38 -40.20 -5.06 26.41
C MET A 38 -39.36 -4.43 27.52
N GLY A 39 -39.61 -3.17 27.91
CA GLY A 39 -38.90 -2.48 28.99
C GLY A 39 -37.43 -2.14 28.70
N LYS A 40 -36.98 -2.21 27.44
CA LYS A 40 -35.58 -1.96 27.05
C LYS A 40 -35.44 -1.42 25.62
N PRO A 41 -34.29 -0.81 25.24
CA PRO A 41 -34.05 -0.38 23.87
C PRO A 41 -34.01 -1.57 22.89
N PRO A 42 -34.41 -1.38 21.61
CA PRO A 42 -34.36 -2.44 20.59
C PRO A 42 -32.99 -2.57 19.92
N TYR A 43 -32.04 -1.70 20.25
CA TYR A 43 -30.69 -1.66 19.70
C TYR A 43 -29.66 -1.30 20.78
N LYS A 44 -28.42 -1.78 20.62
CA LYS A 44 -27.29 -1.40 21.49
C LYS A 44 -26.62 -0.10 21.01
N THR A 45 -26.50 0.07 19.69
CA THR A 45 -25.87 1.22 19.06
C THR A 45 -26.76 1.80 17.96
N VAL A 46 -26.76 3.13 17.83
CA VAL A 46 -27.34 3.84 16.68
C VAL A 46 -26.21 4.56 15.96
N LEU A 47 -26.11 4.34 14.66
CA LEU A 47 -25.22 5.07 13.77
C LEU A 47 -26.05 5.85 12.75
N THR A 48 -25.69 7.11 12.54
CA THR A 48 -26.42 7.98 11.62
C THR A 48 -25.52 8.52 10.54
N HIS A 49 -26.08 8.70 9.35
CA HIS A 49 -25.39 9.32 8.22
C HIS A 49 -26.16 10.51 7.65
N GLY A 50 -25.45 11.42 6.98
CA GLY A 50 -26.03 12.52 6.22
C GLY A 50 -26.71 12.05 4.94
N PHE A 51 -27.35 12.99 4.23
CA PHE A 51 -27.92 12.72 2.92
C PHE A 51 -26.86 12.83 1.83
N VAL A 52 -27.17 12.22 0.68
CA VAL A 52 -26.37 12.46 -0.52
C VAL A 52 -26.83 13.78 -1.14
N VAL A 53 -25.87 14.67 -1.36
CA VAL A 53 -26.06 16.00 -1.97
C VAL A 53 -25.18 16.15 -3.20
N ASP A 54 -25.47 17.11 -4.06
CA ASP A 54 -24.64 17.37 -5.23
C ASP A 54 -23.29 18.03 -4.85
N ALA A 55 -22.51 18.45 -5.87
CA ALA A 55 -21.21 19.09 -5.67
C ALA A 55 -21.30 20.36 -4.80
N ASP A 56 -22.39 21.12 -4.91
CA ASP A 56 -22.62 22.39 -4.24
C ASP A 56 -23.36 22.23 -2.89
N GLY A 57 -23.58 20.99 -2.46
CA GLY A 57 -24.29 20.69 -1.21
C GLY A 57 -25.80 20.83 -1.31
N GLN A 58 -26.36 20.94 -2.51
CA GLN A 58 -27.81 21.04 -2.71
C GLN A 58 -28.45 19.66 -2.72
N LYS A 59 -29.69 19.59 -2.23
CA LYS A 59 -30.50 18.38 -2.31
C LYS A 59 -30.72 18.01 -3.77
N MET A 60 -30.42 16.76 -4.10
CA MET A 60 -30.64 16.27 -5.46
C MET A 60 -32.13 16.23 -5.81
N SER A 61 -32.49 16.80 -6.96
CA SER A 61 -33.87 16.79 -7.48
C SER A 61 -33.89 16.66 -9.00
N LYS A 62 -34.85 15.89 -9.53
CA LYS A 62 -34.98 15.69 -10.99
C LYS A 62 -35.18 17.01 -11.74
N SER A 63 -35.86 17.98 -11.14
CA SER A 63 -36.11 19.31 -11.72
C SER A 63 -34.86 20.17 -11.83
N GLN A 64 -33.87 19.98 -10.94
CA GLN A 64 -32.58 20.69 -11.01
C GLN A 64 -31.54 19.97 -11.88
N GLY A 65 -31.84 18.74 -12.34
CA GLY A 65 -30.93 17.97 -13.21
C GLY A 65 -29.63 17.50 -12.53
N ASN A 66 -29.49 17.68 -11.22
CA ASN A 66 -28.31 17.34 -10.43
C ASN A 66 -28.33 15.90 -9.84
N VAL A 67 -29.27 15.06 -10.28
CA VAL A 67 -29.42 13.69 -9.76
C VAL A 67 -28.41 12.76 -10.42
N ILE A 68 -27.59 12.11 -9.60
CA ILE A 68 -26.72 11.01 -10.03
C ILE A 68 -27.29 9.70 -9.49
N ALA A 69 -27.84 8.86 -10.38
CA ALA A 69 -28.41 7.58 -9.99
C ALA A 69 -27.31 6.55 -9.67
N PRO A 70 -27.38 5.80 -8.56
CA PRO A 70 -26.41 4.74 -8.26
C PRO A 70 -26.21 3.74 -9.40
N GLN A 71 -27.29 3.39 -10.12
CA GLN A 71 -27.25 2.46 -11.24
C GLN A 71 -26.44 2.98 -12.44
N SER A 72 -26.37 4.29 -12.67
CA SER A 72 -25.53 4.82 -13.75
C SER A 72 -24.05 4.65 -13.43
N ILE A 73 -23.65 4.89 -12.18
CA ILE A 73 -22.28 4.67 -11.70
C ILE A 73 -21.93 3.19 -11.76
N ILE A 74 -22.81 2.30 -11.29
CA ILE A 74 -22.57 0.85 -11.32
C ILE A 74 -22.39 0.36 -12.76
N LYS A 75 -23.23 0.83 -13.70
CA LYS A 75 -23.15 0.43 -15.10
C LYS A 75 -21.88 0.93 -15.80
N ASP A 76 -21.44 2.15 -15.49
CA ASP A 76 -20.29 2.77 -16.16
C ASP A 76 -18.93 2.44 -15.51
N LYS A 77 -18.88 2.37 -14.18
CA LYS A 77 -17.64 2.26 -13.38
C LYS A 77 -17.56 1.01 -12.52
N GLY A 78 -18.68 0.34 -12.26
CA GLY A 78 -18.75 -0.86 -11.42
C GLY A 78 -19.08 -0.56 -9.95
N SER A 79 -19.62 -1.57 -9.25
CA SER A 79 -20.11 -1.44 -7.87
C SER A 79 -19.02 -1.06 -6.87
N ASP A 80 -17.80 -1.57 -7.04
CA ASP A 80 -16.68 -1.28 -6.13
C ASP A 80 -16.29 0.20 -6.14
N ILE A 81 -16.47 0.92 -7.26
CA ILE A 81 -16.22 2.36 -7.31
C ILE A 81 -17.22 3.12 -6.46
N LEU A 82 -18.51 2.76 -6.53
CA LEU A 82 -19.53 3.37 -5.68
C LEU A 82 -19.29 3.05 -4.21
N ARG A 83 -18.94 1.81 -3.87
CA ARG A 83 -18.62 1.40 -2.49
C ARG A 83 -17.40 2.13 -1.95
N LEU A 84 -16.36 2.32 -2.78
CA LEU A 84 -15.17 3.08 -2.40
C LEU A 84 -15.47 4.56 -2.22
N TRP A 85 -16.39 5.14 -3.00
CA TRP A 85 -16.85 6.51 -2.77
C TRP A 85 -17.53 6.62 -1.41
N VAL A 86 -18.50 5.73 -1.11
CA VAL A 86 -19.17 5.69 0.20
C VAL A 86 -18.15 5.57 1.34
N ALA A 87 -17.20 4.64 1.20
CA ALA A 87 -16.18 4.43 2.22
C ALA A 87 -15.30 5.67 2.41
N ASN A 88 -14.93 6.40 1.34
CA ASN A 88 -14.07 7.60 1.43
C ASN A 88 -14.77 8.84 1.98
N THR A 89 -16.10 8.86 2.03
CA THR A 89 -16.86 10.02 2.48
C THR A 89 -17.07 9.99 3.99
N ASP A 90 -16.83 11.13 4.66
CA ASP A 90 -17.23 11.33 6.05
C ASP A 90 -18.76 11.39 6.13
N TYR A 91 -19.38 10.23 6.38
CA TYR A 91 -20.83 10.07 6.41
C TYR A 91 -21.50 10.81 7.58
N THR A 92 -20.73 11.31 8.57
CA THR A 92 -21.31 12.08 9.69
C THR A 92 -21.87 13.43 9.26
N LYS A 93 -21.54 13.85 8.03
CA LYS A 93 -22.01 15.06 7.36
C LYS A 93 -22.78 14.70 6.09
N GLU A 94 -23.30 15.72 5.42
CA GLU A 94 -23.82 15.57 4.06
C GLU A 94 -22.72 15.02 3.12
N MET A 95 -23.12 14.09 2.26
CA MET A 95 -22.23 13.30 1.41
C MET A 95 -22.28 13.81 -0.03
N ASN A 96 -21.31 14.64 -0.43
CA ASN A 96 -21.25 15.19 -1.78
C ASN A 96 -20.93 14.12 -2.84
N ILE A 97 -21.66 14.17 -3.95
CA ILE A 97 -21.39 13.34 -5.13
C ILE A 97 -21.38 14.20 -6.41
N SER A 98 -20.39 13.95 -7.27
CA SER A 98 -20.27 14.61 -8.58
C SER A 98 -19.49 13.71 -9.54
N PRO A 99 -19.58 13.94 -10.87
CA PRO A 99 -18.76 13.21 -11.84
C PRO A 99 -17.26 13.33 -11.56
N GLU A 100 -16.80 14.49 -11.08
CA GLU A 100 -15.41 14.71 -10.72
C GLU A 100 -14.99 13.91 -9.48
N ILE A 101 -15.84 13.86 -8.44
CA ILE A 101 -15.60 13.04 -7.25
C ILE A 101 -15.49 11.56 -7.65
N ILE A 102 -16.42 11.05 -8.47
CA ILE A 102 -16.39 9.67 -8.94
C ILE A 102 -15.14 9.38 -9.81
N LYS A 103 -14.71 10.35 -10.63
CA LYS A 103 -13.45 10.24 -11.37
C LYS A 103 -12.25 10.12 -10.42
N ARG A 104 -12.17 10.95 -9.38
CA ARG A 104 -11.11 10.86 -8.35
C ARG A 104 -11.14 9.53 -7.61
N THR A 105 -12.33 9.04 -7.23
CA THR A 105 -12.49 7.70 -6.62
C THR A 105 -12.01 6.59 -7.56
N THR A 106 -12.28 6.72 -8.86
CA THR A 106 -11.81 5.77 -9.88
C THR A 106 -10.28 5.74 -9.95
N GLU A 107 -9.62 6.90 -9.90
CA GLU A 107 -8.15 6.96 -9.86
C GLU A 107 -7.57 6.36 -8.58
N SER A 108 -8.18 6.62 -7.41
CA SER A 108 -7.82 5.96 -6.15
C SER A 108 -7.92 4.44 -6.24
N TYR A 109 -9.03 3.93 -6.78
CA TYR A 109 -9.24 2.50 -7.03
C TYR A 109 -8.16 1.92 -7.97
N ARG A 110 -7.85 2.61 -9.09
CA ARG A 110 -6.81 2.17 -10.03
C ARG A 110 -5.45 2.04 -9.36
N ARG A 111 -5.09 2.95 -8.44
CA ARG A 111 -3.84 2.85 -7.66
C ARG A 111 -3.80 1.58 -6.83
N ILE A 112 -4.85 1.31 -6.04
CA ILE A 112 -4.97 0.07 -5.24
C ILE A 112 -4.86 -1.16 -6.14
N ARG A 113 -5.63 -1.21 -7.25
CA ARG A 113 -5.63 -2.34 -8.19
C ARG A 113 -4.27 -2.55 -8.85
N ASN A 114 -3.56 -1.48 -9.23
CA ASN A 114 -2.23 -1.57 -9.84
C ASN A 114 -1.19 -2.10 -8.85
N THR A 115 -1.23 -1.66 -7.59
CA THR A 115 -0.39 -2.21 -6.52
C THR A 115 -0.62 -3.71 -6.35
N ILE A 116 -1.89 -4.13 -6.27
CA ILE A 116 -2.26 -5.56 -6.19
C ILE A 116 -1.75 -6.34 -7.41
N LYS A 117 -1.94 -5.80 -8.61
CA LYS A 117 -1.49 -6.43 -9.86
C LYS A 117 0.04 -6.60 -9.88
N PHE A 118 0.79 -5.60 -9.42
CA PHE A 118 2.24 -5.69 -9.32
C PHE A 118 2.65 -6.82 -8.36
N LEU A 119 2.05 -6.86 -7.17
CA LEU A 119 2.33 -7.91 -6.18
C LEU A 119 2.03 -9.31 -6.74
N LEU A 120 0.85 -9.50 -7.34
CA LEU A 120 0.44 -10.76 -7.98
C LEU A 120 1.42 -11.21 -9.07
N SER A 121 1.85 -10.28 -9.92
CA SER A 121 2.71 -10.60 -11.06
C SER A 121 4.11 -11.07 -10.63
N ASN A 122 4.54 -10.70 -9.42
CA ASN A 122 5.86 -11.01 -8.88
C ASN A 122 5.89 -12.23 -7.94
N VAL A 123 4.75 -12.89 -7.72
CA VAL A 123 4.64 -14.11 -6.91
C VAL A 123 4.12 -15.31 -7.70
N ASN A 124 3.99 -15.19 -9.03
CA ASN A 124 3.42 -16.23 -9.88
C ASN A 124 4.30 -17.51 -9.95
N ASP A 125 5.61 -17.36 -9.80
CA ASP A 125 6.59 -18.45 -9.81
C ASP A 125 7.09 -18.81 -8.40
N PHE A 126 6.44 -18.31 -7.34
CA PHE A 126 6.84 -18.51 -5.95
C PHE A 126 5.95 -19.54 -5.25
N ASP A 127 6.56 -20.62 -4.76
CA ASP A 127 5.87 -21.64 -3.96
C ASP A 127 6.16 -21.43 -2.47
N GLU A 128 5.21 -20.82 -1.74
CA GLU A 128 5.33 -20.55 -0.30
C GLU A 128 5.66 -21.81 0.53
N SER A 129 5.19 -22.99 0.10
CA SER A 129 5.44 -24.24 0.84
C SER A 129 6.89 -24.71 0.77
N LYS A 130 7.65 -24.26 -0.23
CA LYS A 130 9.03 -24.69 -0.51
C LYS A 130 10.05 -23.57 -0.38
N GLU A 131 9.65 -22.34 -0.64
CA GLU A 131 10.56 -21.21 -0.84
C GLU A 131 10.45 -20.15 0.25
N LYS A 132 9.56 -20.33 1.23
CA LYS A 132 9.47 -19.45 2.40
C LYS A 132 10.81 -19.39 3.11
N ILE A 133 11.27 -18.17 3.35
CA ILE A 133 12.46 -17.90 4.16
C ILE A 133 12.08 -17.43 5.57
N ASN A 134 13.02 -17.59 6.50
CA ASN A 134 12.86 -17.07 7.84
C ASN A 134 12.96 -15.54 7.85
N PHE A 135 12.20 -14.90 8.73
CA PHE A 135 12.18 -13.44 8.85
C PHE A 135 13.57 -12.85 9.12
N SER A 136 14.40 -13.55 9.91
CA SER A 136 15.78 -13.13 10.19
C SER A 136 16.67 -13.02 8.94
N GLN A 137 16.32 -13.72 7.86
CA GLN A 137 17.05 -13.72 6.59
C GLN A 137 16.53 -12.67 5.60
N MET A 138 15.44 -11.96 5.93
CA MET A 138 14.88 -10.93 5.07
C MET A 138 15.73 -9.67 5.09
N MET A 139 15.72 -8.95 3.96
CA MET A 139 16.38 -7.66 3.83
C MET A 139 15.64 -6.60 4.67
N LEU A 140 16.36 -5.55 5.06
CA LEU A 140 15.81 -4.53 5.96
C LEU A 140 14.51 -3.91 5.44
N ILE A 141 14.44 -3.50 4.16
CA ILE A 141 13.23 -2.87 3.61
C ILE A 141 12.03 -3.81 3.56
N ASP A 142 12.29 -5.12 3.42
CA ASP A 142 11.28 -6.18 3.42
C ASP A 142 10.68 -6.34 4.83
N LYS A 143 11.55 -6.37 5.85
CA LYS A 143 11.14 -6.38 7.25
C LYS A 143 10.34 -5.13 7.61
N TRP A 144 10.85 -3.97 7.22
CA TRP A 144 10.25 -2.67 7.51
C TRP A 144 8.85 -2.55 6.90
N ILE A 145 8.68 -2.86 5.60
CA ILE A 145 7.38 -2.66 4.94
C ILE A 145 6.29 -3.58 5.50
N ILE A 146 6.62 -4.82 5.89
CA ILE A 146 5.62 -5.68 6.53
C ILE A 146 5.32 -5.19 7.95
N SER A 147 6.32 -4.71 8.70
CA SER A 147 6.05 -4.09 10.01
C SER A 147 5.11 -2.90 9.86
N SER A 148 5.31 -2.02 8.87
CA SER A 148 4.40 -0.92 8.58
C SER A 148 3.00 -1.40 8.19
N ALA A 149 2.91 -2.51 7.43
CA ALA A 149 1.63 -3.12 7.08
C ALA A 149 0.87 -3.67 8.30
N LEU A 150 1.58 -4.28 9.26
CA LEU A 150 0.98 -4.76 10.51
C LEU A 150 0.48 -3.61 11.39
N ASP A 151 1.26 -2.53 11.50
CA ASP A 151 0.86 -1.30 12.19
C ASP A 151 -0.41 -0.71 11.55
N LEU A 152 -0.46 -0.66 10.20
CA LEU A 152 -1.64 -0.24 9.46
C LEU A 152 -2.84 -1.17 9.70
N GLN A 153 -2.67 -2.49 9.67
CA GLN A 153 -3.76 -3.42 9.94
C GLN A 153 -4.38 -3.20 11.33
N LYS A 154 -3.55 -2.89 12.34
CA LYS A 154 -4.06 -2.56 13.68
C LYS A 154 -4.94 -1.31 13.64
N SER A 155 -4.52 -0.27 12.93
CA SER A 155 -5.32 0.95 12.74
C SER A 155 -6.59 0.68 11.94
N ILE A 156 -6.54 -0.15 10.90
CA ILE A 156 -7.72 -0.53 10.10
C ILE A 156 -8.76 -1.25 10.99
N LYS A 157 -8.32 -2.18 11.84
CA LYS A 157 -9.22 -2.87 12.78
C LYS A 157 -9.88 -1.91 13.76
N ASP A 158 -9.09 -1.04 14.39
CA ASP A 158 -9.62 0.00 15.29
C ASP A 158 -10.60 0.94 14.57
N ASN A 159 -10.29 1.34 13.33
CA ASN A 159 -11.18 2.17 12.55
C ASN A 159 -12.48 1.43 12.17
N PHE A 160 -12.45 0.12 11.91
CA PHE A 160 -13.69 -0.66 11.70
C PHE A 160 -14.54 -0.72 12.97
N ASP A 161 -13.92 -0.98 14.13
CA ASP A 161 -14.61 -1.03 15.43
C ASP A 161 -15.26 0.32 15.79
N ASN A 162 -14.67 1.43 15.30
CA ASN A 162 -15.15 2.79 15.51
C ASN A 162 -15.92 3.37 14.30
N TYR A 163 -16.28 2.55 13.31
CA TYR A 163 -17.01 2.95 12.10
C TYR A 163 -16.33 4.05 11.25
N LYS A 164 -15.02 4.25 11.36
CA LYS A 164 -14.24 5.28 10.62
C LYS A 164 -13.84 4.82 9.22
N PHE A 165 -14.82 4.48 8.37
CA PHE A 165 -14.57 3.93 7.02
C PHE A 165 -13.75 4.84 6.11
N HIS A 166 -13.92 6.16 6.23
CA HIS A 166 -13.16 7.16 5.45
C HIS A 166 -11.68 7.12 5.78
N GLN A 167 -11.34 6.93 7.05
CA GLN A 167 -9.95 6.79 7.47
C GLN A 167 -9.35 5.50 6.91
N ILE A 168 -10.07 4.37 6.95
CA ILE A 168 -9.62 3.09 6.37
C ILE A 168 -9.29 3.25 4.88
N ALA A 169 -10.22 3.83 4.10
CA ALA A 169 -10.03 3.98 2.67
C ALA A 169 -8.85 4.91 2.34
N GLN A 170 -8.68 6.00 3.10
CA GLN A 170 -7.56 6.92 2.98
C GLN A 170 -6.23 6.26 3.35
N ASP A 171 -6.19 5.51 4.45
CA ASP A 171 -4.98 4.86 4.94
C ASP A 171 -4.50 3.78 3.96
N ILE A 172 -5.41 2.95 3.44
CA ILE A 172 -5.09 1.95 2.41
C ILE A 172 -4.56 2.63 1.14
N GLN A 173 -5.23 3.69 0.69
CA GLN A 173 -4.79 4.43 -0.49
C GLN A 173 -3.40 5.05 -0.29
N ASN A 174 -3.17 5.67 0.86
CA ASN A 174 -1.89 6.26 1.21
C ASN A 174 -0.79 5.19 1.26
N PHE A 175 -1.05 4.05 1.90
CA PHE A 175 -0.10 2.94 1.96
C PHE A 175 0.26 2.41 0.57
N CYS A 176 -0.73 2.22 -0.30
CA CYS A 176 -0.49 1.79 -1.68
C CYS A 176 0.30 2.81 -2.50
N THR A 177 0.09 4.10 -2.27
CA THR A 177 0.72 5.18 -3.04
C THR A 177 2.12 5.51 -2.54
N THR A 178 2.27 5.73 -1.25
CA THR A 178 3.45 6.34 -0.65
C THR A 178 4.45 5.27 -0.23
N GLN A 179 4.06 4.34 0.64
CA GLN A 179 4.96 3.29 1.15
C GLN A 179 5.22 2.20 0.11
N LEU A 180 4.19 1.74 -0.60
CA LEU A 180 4.37 0.72 -1.63
C LEU A 180 4.84 1.34 -2.95
N GLY A 181 4.03 2.19 -3.59
CA GLY A 181 4.34 2.74 -4.90
C GLY A 181 5.58 3.65 -4.93
N GLY A 182 5.66 4.61 -4.00
CA GLY A 182 6.71 5.62 -3.96
C GLY A 182 8.04 5.18 -3.35
N TYR A 183 8.06 4.01 -2.70
CA TYR A 183 9.23 3.49 -2.00
C TYR A 183 9.47 2.02 -2.31
N TYR A 184 8.74 1.11 -1.65
CA TYR A 184 9.08 -0.31 -1.64
C TYR A 184 9.06 -0.95 -3.04
N LEU A 185 7.95 -0.85 -3.77
CA LEU A 185 7.77 -1.53 -5.06
C LEU A 185 8.71 -1.00 -6.15
N ASP A 186 9.15 0.25 -6.06
CA ASP A 186 10.08 0.80 -7.04
C ASP A 186 11.51 0.30 -6.80
N ILE A 187 11.93 0.22 -5.53
CA ILE A 187 13.23 -0.32 -5.12
C ILE A 187 13.35 -1.80 -5.49
N VAL A 188 12.35 -2.61 -5.14
CA VAL A 188 12.46 -4.06 -5.27
C VAL A 188 12.38 -4.58 -6.71
N LYS A 189 12.03 -3.76 -7.69
CA LYS A 189 12.08 -4.13 -9.12
C LYS A 189 13.46 -4.60 -9.53
N ASP A 190 14.51 -3.93 -9.06
CA ASP A 190 15.89 -4.34 -9.37
C ASP A 190 16.15 -5.77 -8.89
N ARG A 191 15.78 -6.10 -7.65
CA ARG A 191 15.95 -7.48 -7.14
C ARG A 191 15.05 -8.49 -7.82
N LEU A 192 13.76 -8.17 -7.99
CA LEU A 192 12.77 -9.09 -8.57
C LEU A 192 13.14 -9.48 -9.99
N TYR A 193 13.72 -8.56 -10.76
CA TYR A 193 14.02 -8.74 -12.18
C TYR A 193 15.47 -9.11 -12.47
N THR A 194 16.41 -8.71 -11.60
CA THR A 194 17.85 -8.83 -11.89
C THR A 194 18.60 -9.77 -10.95
N SER A 195 18.13 -10.05 -9.74
CA SER A 195 18.79 -11.03 -8.86
C SER A 195 18.64 -12.46 -9.39
N HIS A 196 19.52 -13.37 -8.94
CA HIS A 196 19.44 -14.78 -9.29
C HIS A 196 18.07 -15.38 -8.93
N LYS A 197 17.50 -16.21 -9.81
CA LYS A 197 16.11 -16.70 -9.73
C LYS A 197 15.75 -17.34 -8.39
N THR A 198 16.68 -18.11 -7.82
CA THR A 198 16.51 -18.80 -6.54
C THR A 198 17.26 -18.14 -5.38
N GLY A 199 17.87 -16.97 -5.63
CA GLY A 199 18.69 -16.24 -4.66
C GLY A 199 17.87 -15.68 -3.50
N LEU A 200 18.52 -15.55 -2.34
CA LEU A 200 17.89 -15.09 -1.10
C LEU A 200 17.24 -13.71 -1.25
N ALA A 201 17.90 -12.78 -1.97
CA ALA A 201 17.40 -11.43 -2.21
C ALA A 201 16.03 -11.42 -2.92
N ARG A 202 15.86 -12.24 -3.96
CA ARG A 202 14.60 -12.37 -4.67
C ARG A 202 13.54 -13.05 -3.81
N LYS A 203 13.88 -14.16 -3.14
CA LYS A 203 12.95 -14.92 -2.28
C LYS A 203 12.43 -14.09 -1.09
N SER A 204 13.27 -13.24 -0.51
CA SER A 204 12.86 -12.29 0.52
C SER A 204 11.74 -11.38 0.02
N CYS A 205 11.96 -10.74 -1.14
CA CYS A 205 10.97 -9.88 -1.74
C CYS A 205 9.67 -10.63 -2.10
N GLN A 206 9.75 -11.81 -2.72
CA GLN A 206 8.55 -12.59 -3.08
C GLN A 206 7.75 -13.02 -1.85
N THR A 207 8.43 -13.41 -0.77
CA THR A 207 7.79 -13.73 0.51
C THR A 207 7.01 -12.52 1.03
N VAL A 208 7.60 -11.33 0.98
CA VAL A 208 6.96 -10.09 1.42
C VAL A 208 5.82 -9.68 0.51
N CYS A 209 5.99 -9.77 -0.81
CA CYS A 209 4.95 -9.48 -1.77
C CYS A 209 3.71 -10.34 -1.54
N LEU A 210 3.89 -11.65 -1.30
CA LEU A 210 2.78 -12.56 -1.02
C LEU A 210 2.09 -12.21 0.31
N LYS A 211 2.87 -11.88 1.35
CA LYS A 211 2.33 -11.47 2.66
C LYS A 211 1.50 -10.20 2.57
N LEU A 212 2.04 -9.16 1.94
CA LEU A 212 1.35 -7.89 1.69
C LEU A 212 0.09 -8.10 0.86
N LEU A 213 0.17 -8.92 -0.18
CA LEU A 213 -0.95 -9.24 -1.03
C LEU A 213 -2.12 -9.84 -0.23
N LYS A 214 -1.85 -10.85 0.61
CA LYS A 214 -2.87 -11.46 1.48
C LYS A 214 -3.48 -10.45 2.48
N MET A 215 -2.64 -9.60 3.10
CA MET A 215 -3.10 -8.56 4.04
C MET A 215 -4.00 -7.52 3.35
N ILE A 216 -3.53 -6.96 2.23
CA ILE A 216 -4.29 -5.95 1.47
C ILE A 216 -5.65 -6.51 1.04
N ASN A 217 -5.71 -7.78 0.64
CA ASN A 217 -6.97 -8.41 0.23
C ASN A 217 -8.03 -8.40 1.35
N LEU A 218 -7.61 -8.74 2.57
CA LEU A 218 -8.48 -8.72 3.74
C LEU A 218 -8.94 -7.30 4.07
N TRP A 219 -8.02 -6.33 3.96
CA TRP A 219 -8.34 -4.92 4.26
C TRP A 219 -9.39 -4.36 3.32
N ILE A 220 -9.29 -4.69 2.03
CA ILE A 220 -10.21 -4.17 1.03
C ILE A 220 -11.51 -4.96 0.94
N ALA A 221 -11.57 -6.23 1.38
CA ALA A 221 -12.75 -7.08 1.20
C ALA A 221 -14.09 -6.46 1.65
N PRO A 222 -14.18 -5.78 2.82
CA PRO A 222 -15.42 -5.12 3.23
C PRO A 222 -15.85 -3.96 2.31
N ILE A 223 -14.91 -3.34 1.59
CA ILE A 223 -15.14 -2.14 0.76
C ILE A 223 -15.21 -2.52 -0.73
N LEU A 224 -14.15 -3.12 -1.27
CA LEU A 224 -13.97 -3.53 -2.66
C LEU A 224 -14.25 -5.03 -2.84
N SER A 225 -15.47 -5.44 -2.50
CA SER A 225 -15.83 -6.86 -2.34
C SER A 225 -15.62 -7.68 -3.62
N PHE A 226 -15.92 -7.12 -4.80
CA PHE A 226 -15.76 -7.85 -6.06
C PHE A 226 -14.27 -8.00 -6.42
N THR A 227 -13.50 -6.94 -6.23
CA THR A 227 -12.05 -6.92 -6.48
C THR A 227 -11.32 -7.86 -5.53
N ALA A 228 -11.72 -7.90 -4.25
CA ALA A 228 -11.11 -8.78 -3.26
C ALA A 228 -11.32 -10.26 -3.61
N GLU A 229 -12.55 -10.63 -3.97
CA GLU A 229 -12.88 -12.00 -4.38
C GLU A 229 -12.20 -12.37 -5.71
N GLU A 230 -12.17 -11.45 -6.68
CA GLU A 230 -11.43 -11.64 -7.93
C GLU A 230 -9.95 -11.93 -7.66
N MET A 231 -9.30 -11.07 -6.86
CA MET A 231 -7.90 -11.19 -6.50
C MET A 231 -7.63 -12.50 -5.77
N TYR A 232 -8.50 -12.86 -4.81
CA TYR A 232 -8.38 -14.05 -3.99
C TYR A 232 -8.31 -15.34 -4.82
N ARG A 233 -9.03 -15.40 -5.96
CA ARG A 233 -8.94 -16.54 -6.89
C ARG A 233 -7.54 -16.75 -7.45
N HIS A 234 -6.76 -15.68 -7.63
CA HIS A 234 -5.41 -15.71 -8.18
C HIS A 234 -4.31 -15.90 -7.14
N VAL A 235 -4.59 -15.76 -5.85
CA VAL A 235 -3.62 -16.04 -4.79
C VAL A 235 -3.47 -17.55 -4.61
N GLY A 236 -2.23 -18.06 -4.69
CA GLY A 236 -1.91 -19.46 -4.43
C GLY A 236 -1.92 -19.83 -2.94
N GLY A 237 -1.82 -21.12 -2.64
CA GLY A 237 -1.76 -21.67 -1.28
C GLY A 237 -3.09 -22.21 -0.75
N VAL A 238 -3.07 -22.71 0.49
CA VAL A 238 -4.26 -23.20 1.20
C VAL A 238 -5.13 -22.01 1.59
N LYS A 239 -6.40 -22.05 1.19
CA LYS A 239 -7.32 -20.93 1.33
C LYS A 239 -8.76 -21.45 1.44
N LEU A 240 -9.62 -20.73 2.16
CA LEU A 240 -11.04 -21.02 2.24
C LEU A 240 -11.74 -20.71 0.90
N LYS A 241 -13.05 -21.02 0.79
CA LYS A 241 -13.80 -20.88 -0.46
C LYS A 241 -13.92 -19.43 -0.97
N SER A 242 -13.80 -18.45 -0.09
CA SER A 242 -13.95 -17.03 -0.40
C SER A 242 -13.18 -16.20 0.62
N ILE A 243 -12.73 -14.99 0.22
CA ILE A 243 -12.06 -14.06 1.11
C ILE A 243 -12.95 -13.65 2.30
N PHE A 244 -14.27 -13.71 2.14
CA PHE A 244 -15.23 -13.36 3.20
C PHE A 244 -15.34 -14.42 4.30
N LEU A 245 -14.65 -15.55 4.15
CA LEU A 245 -14.55 -16.59 5.17
C LEU A 245 -13.22 -16.53 5.92
N GLU A 246 -12.27 -15.74 5.43
CA GLU A 246 -10.94 -15.61 6.02
C GLU A 246 -10.96 -14.67 7.23
N GLU A 247 -10.02 -14.89 8.14
CA GLU A 247 -9.82 -14.06 9.33
C GLU A 247 -8.64 -13.11 9.16
N TRP A 248 -8.51 -12.14 10.08
CA TRP A 248 -7.37 -11.23 10.12
C TRP A 248 -6.06 -12.01 10.26
N ILE A 249 -5.19 -11.88 9.26
CA ILE A 249 -3.89 -12.54 9.27
C ILE A 249 -2.99 -11.92 10.34
N GLN A 250 -2.30 -12.77 11.07
CA GLN A 250 -1.22 -12.38 11.96
C GLN A 250 0.10 -12.96 11.46
N TYR A 251 1.13 -12.12 11.41
CA TYR A 251 2.49 -12.56 11.17
C TYR A 251 3.33 -12.27 12.40
N ASP A 252 4.02 -13.29 12.92
CA ASP A 252 5.04 -13.10 13.96
C ASP A 252 6.29 -12.50 13.29
N ILE A 253 6.40 -11.18 13.38
CA ILE A 253 7.46 -10.38 12.80
C ILE A 253 8.14 -9.61 13.92
N LYS A 254 9.44 -9.86 14.06
CA LYS A 254 10.29 -9.22 15.08
C LYS A 254 11.35 -8.39 14.40
N ILE A 255 10.99 -7.14 14.11
CA ILE A 255 11.94 -6.11 13.72
C ILE A 255 12.47 -5.45 14.99
N SER A 256 13.78 -5.21 15.08
CA SER A 256 14.32 -4.46 16.23
C SER A 256 14.01 -2.97 16.13
N ASP A 257 14.07 -2.24 17.25
CA ASP A 257 13.88 -0.78 17.23
C ASP A 257 14.94 -0.10 16.35
N GLU A 258 16.17 -0.61 16.32
CA GLU A 258 17.23 -0.09 15.44
C GLU A 258 16.93 -0.36 13.96
N GLU A 259 16.43 -1.55 13.61
CA GLU A 259 16.01 -1.86 12.23
C GLU A 259 14.84 -0.98 11.78
N LYS A 260 13.87 -0.73 12.68
CA LYS A 260 12.73 0.16 12.40
C LYS A 260 13.19 1.60 12.18
N GLU A 261 14.01 2.15 13.09
CA GLU A 261 14.59 3.49 12.97
C GLU A 261 15.39 3.63 11.67
N LEU A 262 16.18 2.62 11.30
CA LEU A 262 16.97 2.64 10.08
C LEU A 262 16.09 2.63 8.82
N GLY A 263 15.00 1.85 8.81
CA GLY A 263 14.02 1.87 7.72
C GLY A 263 13.32 3.23 7.58
N ASP A 264 12.96 3.87 8.70
CA ASP A 264 12.35 5.20 8.71
C ASP A 264 13.31 6.29 8.19
N ILE A 265 14.60 6.19 8.55
CA ILE A 265 15.66 7.05 8.00
C ILE A 265 15.77 6.88 6.48
N LEU A 266 15.86 5.65 5.98
CA LEU A 266 15.98 5.36 4.55
C LEU A 266 14.76 5.84 3.76
N PHE A 267 13.56 5.66 4.32
CA PHE A 267 12.31 6.14 3.73
C PHE A 267 12.31 7.68 3.61
N SER A 268 12.70 8.38 4.67
CA SER A 268 12.78 9.84 4.70
C SER A 268 13.84 10.38 3.72
N LEU A 269 15.01 9.76 3.67
CA LEU A 269 16.07 10.11 2.72
C LEU A 269 15.62 9.87 1.27
N LYS A 270 14.93 8.76 0.99
CA LYS A 270 14.42 8.50 -0.37
C LYS A 270 13.46 9.58 -0.84
N GLN A 271 12.61 10.12 0.04
CA GLN A 271 11.72 11.23 -0.33
C GLN A 271 12.52 12.49 -0.70
N ALA A 272 13.49 12.89 0.13
CA ALA A 272 14.34 14.04 -0.12
C ALA A 272 15.17 13.89 -1.41
N ILE A 273 15.76 12.71 -1.62
CA ILE A 273 16.55 12.38 -2.81
C ILE A 273 15.68 12.35 -4.07
N SER A 274 14.46 11.81 -4.00
CA SER A 274 13.57 11.75 -5.16
C SER A 274 13.25 13.15 -5.69
N LYS A 275 13.05 14.12 -4.80
CA LYS A 275 12.87 15.53 -5.16
C LYS A 275 14.11 16.09 -5.87
N LYS A 276 15.31 15.82 -5.35
CA LYS A 276 16.58 16.27 -5.95
C LYS A 276 16.84 15.63 -7.32
N LEU A 277 16.49 14.36 -7.50
CA LEU A 277 16.56 13.67 -8.79
C LEU A 277 15.57 14.26 -9.80
N GLU A 278 14.38 14.69 -9.37
CA GLU A 278 13.42 15.38 -10.24
C GLU A 278 13.92 16.77 -10.65
N GLU A 279 14.47 17.55 -9.72
CA GLU A 279 15.14 18.83 -10.00
C GLU A 279 16.28 18.64 -11.03
N ALA A 280 17.12 17.61 -10.85
CA ALA A 280 18.21 17.31 -11.77
C ALA A 280 17.73 16.89 -13.17
N ARG A 281 16.61 16.16 -13.27
CA ARG A 281 15.97 15.84 -14.56
C ARG A 281 15.44 17.08 -15.27
N ASN A 282 14.73 17.95 -14.54
CA ASN A 282 14.17 19.18 -15.09
C ASN A 282 15.26 20.15 -15.60
N ASN A 283 16.43 20.12 -14.94
CA ASN A 283 17.60 20.91 -15.34
C ASN A 283 18.46 20.22 -16.43
N GLY A 284 18.08 19.04 -16.92
CA GLY A 284 18.80 18.32 -17.97
C GLY A 284 20.12 17.68 -17.55
N VAL A 285 20.41 17.57 -16.25
CA VAL A 285 21.65 16.96 -15.73
C VAL A 285 21.65 15.45 -15.96
N ILE A 286 20.50 14.82 -15.75
CA ILE A 286 20.27 13.37 -15.91
C ILE A 286 18.98 13.11 -16.69
N GLY A 287 18.90 11.99 -17.40
CA GLY A 287 17.67 11.55 -18.08
C GLY A 287 16.76 10.72 -17.17
N SER A 288 17.36 9.77 -16.45
CA SER A 288 16.72 8.88 -15.50
C SER A 288 17.47 8.85 -14.16
N SER A 289 16.85 8.33 -13.10
CA SER A 289 17.54 8.20 -11.80
C SER A 289 18.78 7.30 -11.88
N LEU A 290 18.78 6.29 -12.76
CA LEU A 290 19.94 5.42 -12.99
C LEU A 290 21.07 6.12 -13.76
N ASP A 291 20.85 7.30 -14.33
CA ASP A 291 21.94 8.12 -14.89
C ASP A 291 22.69 8.92 -13.81
N ALA A 292 22.32 8.79 -12.53
CA ALA A 292 22.86 9.60 -11.44
C ALA A 292 23.91 8.87 -10.59
N THR A 293 24.89 9.66 -10.13
CA THR A 293 25.69 9.41 -8.92
C THR A 293 25.25 10.40 -7.85
N ILE A 294 24.90 9.89 -6.67
CA ILE A 294 24.53 10.73 -5.51
C ILE A 294 25.76 10.96 -4.64
N LYS A 295 26.00 12.19 -4.21
CA LYS A 295 26.83 12.50 -3.03
C LYS A 295 25.90 12.88 -1.88
N LEU A 296 25.82 12.01 -0.88
CA LEU A 296 24.91 12.10 0.25
C LEU A 296 25.68 12.44 1.52
N GLY A 297 25.64 13.71 1.90
CA GLY A 297 26.16 14.19 3.18
C GLY A 297 25.11 14.09 4.28
N VAL A 298 25.41 13.37 5.36
CA VAL A 298 24.54 13.22 6.54
C VAL A 298 25.31 13.46 7.84
N ASN A 299 24.58 13.75 8.92
CA ASN A 299 25.19 13.93 10.25
C ASN A 299 25.84 12.62 10.77
N GLU A 300 26.67 12.74 11.82
CA GLU A 300 27.43 11.62 12.38
C GLU A 300 26.56 10.41 12.76
N LYS A 301 25.41 10.67 13.41
CA LYS A 301 24.52 9.61 13.89
C LYS A 301 24.00 8.77 12.73
N ILE A 302 23.55 9.40 11.64
CA ILE A 302 23.04 8.70 10.45
C ILE A 302 24.19 8.05 9.68
N TYR A 303 25.33 8.75 9.53
CA TYR A 303 26.51 8.23 8.86
C TYR A 303 26.95 6.89 9.45
N LEU A 304 27.10 6.81 10.77
CA LEU A 304 27.52 5.58 11.46
C LEU A 304 26.52 4.43 11.30
N LYS A 305 25.22 4.72 11.15
CA LYS A 305 24.18 3.70 10.91
C LYS A 305 24.19 3.14 9.48
N LEU A 306 24.69 3.92 8.51
CA LEU A 306 24.68 3.57 7.08
C LEU A 306 26.04 3.11 6.54
N LEU A 307 27.13 3.43 7.24
CA LEU A 307 28.50 3.21 6.76
C LEU A 307 28.79 1.76 6.34
N ASP A 308 28.33 0.78 7.12
CA ASP A 308 28.57 -0.65 6.85
C ASP A 308 27.70 -1.23 5.72
N LYS A 309 26.80 -0.41 5.16
CA LYS A 309 25.83 -0.78 4.12
C LYS A 309 25.79 0.26 2.99
N SER A 310 26.79 1.13 2.91
CA SER A 310 26.85 2.25 1.96
C SER A 310 26.73 1.78 0.50
N ASP A 311 27.33 0.62 0.17
CA ASP A 311 27.30 0.04 -1.18
C ASP A 311 25.90 -0.32 -1.68
N GLU A 312 24.93 -0.52 -0.78
CA GLU A 312 23.54 -0.84 -1.13
C GLU A 312 22.63 0.39 -1.20
N LEU A 313 23.09 1.57 -0.77
CA LEU A 313 22.28 2.80 -0.79
C LEU A 313 21.82 3.17 -2.20
N LYS A 314 22.65 2.89 -3.21
CA LYS A 314 22.29 3.10 -4.62
C LYS A 314 21.04 2.32 -5.04
N PHE A 315 20.79 1.14 -4.46
CA PHE A 315 19.59 0.36 -4.76
C PHE A 315 18.35 0.95 -4.08
N ILE A 316 18.50 1.41 -2.83
CA ILE A 316 17.43 2.11 -2.11
C ILE A 316 17.03 3.41 -2.82
N PHE A 317 18.01 4.14 -3.35
CA PHE A 317 17.79 5.42 -4.01
C PHE A 317 17.55 5.33 -5.52
N ILE A 318 17.67 4.12 -6.09
CA ILE A 318 17.44 3.82 -7.51
C ILE A 318 18.37 4.67 -8.39
N THR A 319 19.65 4.67 -8.03
CA THR A 319 20.74 5.36 -8.76
C THR A 319 21.86 4.39 -9.09
N SER A 320 22.79 4.81 -9.95
CA SER A 320 23.92 3.94 -10.31
C SER A 320 24.99 3.90 -9.24
N GLU A 321 25.17 5.01 -8.52
CA GLU A 321 26.10 5.13 -7.41
C GLU A 321 25.53 6.05 -6.32
N CYS A 322 26.02 5.86 -5.10
CA CYS A 322 25.75 6.71 -3.96
C CYS A 322 26.99 6.73 -3.05
N HIS A 323 27.62 7.89 -2.94
CA HIS A 323 28.74 8.14 -2.03
C HIS A 323 28.20 8.77 -0.75
N LEU A 324 28.40 8.06 0.36
CA LEU A 324 28.00 8.52 1.68
C LEU A 324 29.14 9.32 2.31
N GLU A 325 28.84 10.53 2.77
CA GLU A 325 29.80 11.43 3.41
C GLU A 325 29.26 11.90 4.78
N LYS A 326 30.17 12.08 5.74
CA LYS A 326 29.85 12.70 7.03
C LYS A 326 29.99 14.21 6.89
N VAL A 327 28.94 14.97 7.23
CA VAL A 327 28.98 16.44 7.25
C VAL A 327 28.88 17.00 8.66
N LEU A 328 29.34 18.23 8.86
CA LEU A 328 29.20 18.96 10.11
C LEU A 328 27.80 19.60 10.17
N GLY A 329 27.10 19.43 11.30
CA GLY A 329 25.73 19.91 11.51
C GLY A 329 24.65 18.86 11.22
N ASP A 330 23.39 19.26 11.34
CA ASP A 330 22.22 18.37 11.19
C ASP A 330 21.60 18.39 9.79
N GLU A 331 22.08 19.27 8.90
CA GLU A 331 21.54 19.38 7.55
C GLU A 331 22.00 18.21 6.65
N THR A 332 21.05 17.62 5.94
CA THR A 332 21.33 16.59 4.93
C THR A 332 21.63 17.25 3.59
N ASN A 333 22.84 17.01 3.08
CA ASN A 333 23.31 17.55 1.81
C ASN A 333 23.17 16.49 0.71
N ILE A 334 22.47 16.83 -0.37
CA ILE A 334 22.23 15.91 -1.49
C ILE A 334 22.67 16.60 -2.78
N PHE A 335 23.74 16.08 -3.38
CA PHE A 335 24.21 16.51 -4.70
C PHE A 335 24.02 15.40 -5.71
N ILE A 336 23.51 15.75 -6.89
CA ILE A 336 23.24 14.83 -7.99
C ILE A 336 24.19 15.16 -9.13
N GLU A 337 24.99 14.18 -9.52
CA GLU A 337 25.90 14.26 -10.66
C GLU A 337 25.52 13.23 -11.72
N LYS A 338 25.86 13.50 -12.97
CA LYS A 338 25.70 12.51 -14.04
C LYS A 338 26.76 11.43 -13.89
N ASN A 339 26.33 10.18 -13.85
CA ASN A 339 27.21 9.03 -13.93
C ASN A 339 27.62 8.81 -15.40
N ASN A 340 28.92 8.78 -15.66
CA ASN A 340 29.47 8.68 -17.02
C ASN A 340 29.85 7.26 -17.43
N ASN A 341 29.66 6.27 -16.56
CA ASN A 341 29.93 4.88 -16.90
C ASN A 341 28.94 4.36 -17.95
N ASP A 342 29.34 3.30 -18.63
CA ASP A 342 28.50 2.62 -19.61
C ASP A 342 27.31 1.92 -18.95
N LYS A 343 26.19 1.90 -19.67
CA LYS A 343 24.92 1.36 -19.19
C LYS A 343 24.88 -0.15 -19.42
N CYS A 344 24.58 -0.91 -18.37
CA CYS A 344 24.31 -2.34 -18.48
C CYS A 344 22.94 -2.59 -19.14
N ASP A 345 22.90 -3.42 -20.17
CA ASP A 345 21.66 -3.68 -20.94
C ASP A 345 20.57 -4.40 -20.13
N ARG A 346 20.98 -5.16 -19.09
CA ARG A 346 20.04 -5.94 -18.26
C ARG A 346 19.44 -5.16 -17.10
N CYS A 347 20.28 -4.56 -16.25
CA CYS A 347 19.81 -3.85 -15.05
C CYS A 347 19.72 -2.34 -15.21
N TRP A 348 20.21 -1.80 -16.33
CA TRP A 348 20.23 -0.36 -16.64
C TRP A 348 21.04 0.52 -15.72
N HIS A 349 21.68 -0.02 -14.69
CA HIS A 349 22.72 0.69 -13.96
C HIS A 349 23.90 1.01 -14.88
N ARG A 350 24.45 2.20 -14.69
CA ARG A 350 25.74 2.60 -15.21
C ARG A 350 26.82 2.05 -14.29
N ASN A 351 27.78 1.34 -14.85
CA ASN A 351 28.79 0.66 -14.04
C ASN A 351 30.10 0.50 -14.80
N GLU A 352 31.21 0.73 -14.12
CA GLU A 352 32.57 0.64 -14.69
C GLU A 352 32.93 -0.76 -15.24
N SER A 353 32.25 -1.82 -14.79
CA SER A 353 32.50 -3.18 -15.28
C SER A 353 31.79 -3.51 -16.61
N VAL A 354 30.95 -2.62 -17.14
CA VAL A 354 30.38 -2.82 -18.47
C VAL A 354 31.52 -2.74 -19.49
N GLY A 355 31.61 -3.72 -20.38
CA GLY A 355 32.68 -3.87 -21.36
C GLY A 355 33.89 -4.68 -20.86
N SER A 356 33.94 -5.11 -19.59
CA SER A 356 35.12 -5.82 -19.05
C SER A 356 35.02 -7.35 -19.07
N ILE A 357 33.86 -7.90 -19.45
CA ILE A 357 33.59 -9.35 -19.42
C ILE A 357 33.58 -9.91 -20.85
N PRO A 358 34.52 -10.81 -21.21
CA PRO A 358 34.52 -11.44 -22.53
C PRO A 358 33.20 -12.15 -22.83
N ASP A 359 32.72 -12.05 -24.09
CA ASP A 359 31.47 -12.64 -24.60
C ASP A 359 30.17 -12.03 -23.99
N HIS A 360 30.30 -11.08 -23.07
CA HIS A 360 29.21 -10.44 -22.34
C HIS A 360 29.45 -8.94 -22.12
N GLU A 361 29.95 -8.23 -23.14
CA GLU A 361 30.44 -6.85 -23.02
C GLU A 361 29.34 -5.85 -22.62
N ASN A 362 28.07 -6.12 -22.94
CA ASN A 362 26.96 -5.24 -22.58
C ASN A 362 26.43 -5.46 -21.14
N LEU A 363 27.02 -6.38 -20.38
CA LEU A 363 26.60 -6.70 -19.01
C LEU A 363 27.62 -6.18 -17.99
N CYS A 364 27.12 -5.71 -16.85
CA CYS A 364 27.95 -5.47 -15.68
C CYS A 364 28.23 -6.77 -14.92
N SER A 365 29.30 -6.80 -14.13
CA SER A 365 29.74 -7.93 -13.29
C SER A 365 28.62 -8.49 -12.41
N ARG A 366 27.82 -7.62 -11.79
CA ARG A 366 26.64 -8.00 -11.00
C ARG A 366 25.61 -8.79 -11.80
N CYS A 367 25.30 -8.34 -13.02
CA CYS A 367 24.35 -9.03 -13.88
C CYS A 367 24.89 -10.37 -14.37
N HIS A 368 26.17 -10.42 -14.73
CA HIS A 368 26.85 -11.66 -15.09
C HIS A 368 26.76 -12.67 -13.94
N GLN A 369 27.15 -12.27 -12.72
CA GLN A 369 27.09 -13.11 -11.52
C GLN A 369 25.67 -13.63 -11.23
N ASN A 370 24.64 -12.80 -11.43
CA ASN A 370 23.25 -13.19 -11.22
C ASN A 370 22.69 -14.15 -12.29
N ILE A 371 23.33 -14.26 -13.46
CA ILE A 371 22.92 -15.17 -14.53
C ILE A 371 23.70 -16.49 -14.45
N PHE A 372 25.02 -16.40 -14.27
CA PHE A 372 25.94 -17.52 -14.49
C PHE A 372 26.51 -18.12 -13.20
N ASP A 373 26.50 -17.38 -12.09
CA ASP A 373 27.11 -17.79 -10.81
C ASP A 373 26.07 -17.94 -9.68
N SER A 374 26.51 -17.89 -8.42
CA SER A 374 25.67 -18.03 -7.24
C SER A 374 24.72 -16.85 -6.96
N GLY A 375 24.80 -15.79 -7.76
CA GLY A 375 24.09 -14.53 -7.54
C GLY A 375 24.67 -13.66 -6.44
N GLU A 376 24.08 -12.47 -6.31
CA GLU A 376 24.50 -11.44 -5.38
C GLU A 376 23.96 -11.60 -3.94
N THR A 377 24.63 -10.95 -2.99
CA THR A 377 24.18 -10.82 -1.61
C THR A 377 23.62 -9.41 -1.37
N ARG A 378 22.55 -9.31 -0.57
CA ARG A 378 21.90 -8.06 -0.16
C ARG A 378 21.58 -8.07 1.34
N LYS A 379 21.60 -6.90 1.96
CA LYS A 379 21.29 -6.65 3.38
C LYS A 379 20.19 -5.61 3.55
N LEU A 380 20.24 -4.50 2.81
CA LEU A 380 19.28 -3.40 2.91
C LEU A 380 18.05 -3.64 2.02
N GLY A 381 18.29 -3.70 0.71
CA GLY A 381 17.24 -3.53 -0.30
C GLY A 381 17.47 -4.23 -1.60
#